data_AF-A0A0D0P4G1-F1
#
_entry.id   AF-A0A0D0P4G1-F1
#
_cell.length_a   1.000
_cell.length_b   1.000
_cell.length_c   1.000
_cell.angle_alpha   90.00
_cell.angle_beta   90.00
_cell.angle_gamma   90.00
#
_symmetry.space_group_name_H-M   'P 1'
#
loop_
_entity.id
_entity.type
_entity.pdbx_description
1 polymer ?
#
loop_
_entity_poly.entity_id
_entity_poly.type
_entity_poly.pdbx_seq_one_letter_code
_entity_poly.pdbx_strand_id
1 'polypeptide(L)' 'MSDASDRIKHRTEEAVGAAKEKAGAATGNERLEQEGRGDQAEAQAKQTADKAKDAIKEGVDRVKGAFKR' A
#
# COMPACT_ATOMS: atom_id res chain seq x y z
N MET A 1 18.00 0.09 -7.67
CA MET A 1 17.77 -0.99 -6.68
C MET A 1 16.54 -0.68 -5.81
N SER A 2 15.49 -0.03 -6.36
CA SER A 2 14.39 0.55 -5.55
C SER A 2 13.10 -0.28 -5.61
N ASP A 3 12.69 -0.75 -6.80
CA ASP A 3 11.41 -1.46 -6.96
C ASP A 3 11.30 -2.79 -6.22
N ALA A 4 12.41 -3.53 -6.06
CA ALA A 4 12.40 -4.80 -5.34
C ALA A 4 12.23 -4.58 -3.83
N SER A 5 12.93 -3.59 -3.27
CA SER A 5 12.85 -3.25 -1.84
C SER A 5 11.49 -2.68 -1.46
N ASP A 6 10.88 -1.84 -2.30
CA ASP A 6 9.56 -1.26 -2.03
C ASP A 6 8.44 -2.30 -2.12
N ARG A 7 8.47 -3.21 -3.11
CA ARG A 7 7.52 -4.32 -3.16
C ARG A 7 7.64 -5.27 -1.97
N ILE A 8 8.88 -5.54 -1.53
CA ILE A 8 9.13 -6.40 -0.36
C ILE A 8 8.62 -5.72 0.91
N LYS A 9 8.87 -4.42 1.09
CA LYS A 9 8.34 -3.67 2.24
C LYS A 9 6.82 -3.70 2.29
N HIS A 10 6.16 -3.45 1.16
CA HIS A 10 4.70 -3.45 1.12
C HIS A 10 4.08 -4.80 1.49
N ARG A 11 4.67 -5.89 0.98
CA ARG A 11 4.27 -7.27 1.34
C ARG A 11 4.55 -7.57 2.82
N THR A 12 5.65 -7.04 3.34
CA THR A 12 6.04 -7.21 4.75
C THR A 12 5.06 -6.49 5.67
N GLU A 13 4.67 -5.26 5.35
CA GLU A 13 3.67 -4.50 6.12
C GLU A 13 2.30 -5.18 6.11
N GLU A 14 1.84 -5.70 4.95
CA GLU A 14 0.60 -6.50 4.89
C GLU A 14 0.68 -7.78 5.73
N ALA A 15 1.81 -8.48 5.71
CA ALA A 15 2.03 -9.68 6.49
C ALA A 15 2.09 -9.39 8.00
N VAL A 16 2.73 -8.30 8.40
CA VAL A 16 2.79 -7.83 9.80
C VAL A 16 1.41 -7.41 10.28
N GLY A 17 0.65 -6.65 9.48
CA GLY A 17 -0.74 -6.28 9.81
C GLY A 17 -1.64 -7.49 9.97
N ALA A 18 -1.56 -8.47 9.05
CA ALA A 18 -2.31 -9.72 9.16
C ALA A 18 -1.93 -10.54 10.41
N ALA A 19 -0.63 -10.55 10.76
CA ALA A 19 -0.14 -11.22 11.94
C ALA A 19 -0.65 -10.53 13.22
N LYS A 20 -0.62 -9.19 13.29
CA LYS A 20 -1.18 -8.40 14.40
C LYS A 20 -2.68 -8.65 14.54
N GLU A 21 -3.43 -8.67 13.44
CA GLU A 21 -4.88 -8.95 13.45
C GLU A 21 -5.16 -10.32 14.04
N LYS A 22 -4.50 -11.36 13.52
CA LYS A 22 -4.68 -12.74 13.99
C LYS A 22 -4.21 -12.93 15.43
N ALA A 23 -3.08 -12.34 15.81
CA ALA A 23 -2.57 -12.41 17.17
C ALA A 23 -3.51 -11.69 18.15
N GLY A 24 -4.04 -10.51 17.78
CA GLY A 24 -5.03 -9.78 18.56
C GLY A 24 -6.31 -10.58 18.75
N ALA A 25 -6.88 -11.11 17.67
CA ALA A 25 -8.07 -11.95 17.73
C ALA A 25 -7.85 -13.22 18.58
N ALA A 26 -6.70 -13.88 18.45
CA ALA A 26 -6.39 -15.11 19.18
C ALA A 26 -6.12 -14.87 20.67
N THR A 27 -5.58 -13.70 21.04
CA THR A 27 -5.27 -13.34 22.43
C THR A 27 -6.36 -12.48 23.10
N GLY A 28 -7.41 -12.11 22.37
CA GLY A 28 -8.44 -11.17 22.84
C GLY A 28 -7.92 -9.73 23.00
N ASN A 29 -6.82 -9.37 22.35
CA ASN A 29 -6.24 -8.03 22.40
C ASN A 29 -6.77 -7.17 21.26
N GLU A 30 -7.84 -6.41 21.55
CA GLU A 30 -8.48 -5.50 20.60
C GLU A 30 -7.53 -4.47 19.99
N ARG A 31 -6.48 -4.04 20.71
CA ARG A 31 -5.51 -3.07 20.15
C ARG A 31 -4.70 -3.70 19.03
N LEU A 32 -4.20 -4.91 19.22
CA LEU A 32 -3.47 -5.66 18.19
C LEU A 32 -4.36 -5.95 16.98
N GLU A 33 -5.63 -6.29 17.22
CA GLU A 33 -6.59 -6.52 16.15
C GLU A 33 -6.82 -5.25 15.32
N GLN A 34 -7.07 -4.12 15.99
CA GLN A 34 -7.31 -2.84 15.33
C GLN A 34 -6.07 -2.28 14.64
N GLU A 35 -4.88 -2.41 15.23
CA GLU A 35 -3.63 -2.05 14.56
C GLU A 35 -3.45 -2.85 13.29
N GLY A 36 -3.66 -4.17 13.33
CA GLY A 36 -3.53 -5.03 12.16
C GLY A 36 -4.46 -4.64 11.01
N ARG A 37 -5.74 -4.37 11.33
CA ARG A 37 -6.72 -3.89 10.35
C ARG A 37 -6.43 -2.48 9.83
N GLY A 38 -5.97 -1.59 10.71
CA GLY A 38 -5.58 -0.22 10.35
C GLY A 38 -4.41 -0.22 9.38
N ASP A 39 -3.36 -0.98 9.69
CA ASP A 39 -2.16 -1.13 8.86
C ASP A 39 -2.52 -1.66 7.46
N GLN A 40 -3.42 -2.65 7.37
CA GLN A 40 -3.89 -3.17 6.08
C GLN A 40 -4.74 -2.18 5.28
N ALA A 41 -5.65 -1.46 5.94
CA ALA A 41 -6.50 -0.47 5.29
C ALA A 41 -5.68 0.70 4.74
N GLU A 42 -4.71 1.19 5.52
CA GLU A 42 -3.79 2.25 5.08
C GLU A 42 -2.95 1.79 3.89
N ALA A 43 -2.39 0.56 3.96
CA ALA A 43 -1.61 -0.02 2.89
C ALA A 43 -2.40 -0.13 1.58
N GLN A 44 -3.65 -0.62 1.62
CA GLN A 44 -4.51 -0.68 0.43
C GLN A 44 -4.86 0.70 -0.11
N ALA A 45 -5.14 1.66 0.77
CA ALA A 45 -5.46 3.02 0.38
C ALA A 45 -4.26 3.69 -0.33
N LYS A 46 -3.05 3.56 0.23
CA LYS A 46 -1.80 4.03 -0.39
C LYS A 46 -1.59 3.39 -1.76
N GLN A 47 -1.68 2.06 -1.84
CA GLN A 47 -1.46 1.35 -3.11
C GLN A 47 -2.45 1.78 -4.20
N THR A 48 -3.71 2.01 -3.83
CA THR A 48 -4.74 2.49 -4.75
C THR A 48 -4.47 3.93 -5.20
N ALA A 49 -4.08 4.79 -4.26
CA ALA A 49 -3.74 6.17 -4.54
C ALA A 49 -2.49 6.29 -5.42
N ASP A 50 -1.44 5.49 -5.17
CA ASP A 50 -0.23 5.45 -5.98
C ASP A 50 -0.53 4.97 -7.41
N LYS A 51 -1.31 3.88 -7.57
CA LYS A 51 -1.75 3.43 -8.91
C LYS A 51 -2.52 4.51 -9.67
N ALA A 52 -3.43 5.21 -8.97
CA ALA A 52 -4.19 6.30 -9.59
C ALA A 52 -3.28 7.46 -10.00
N LYS A 53 -2.33 7.85 -9.13
CA LYS A 53 -1.33 8.90 -9.43
C LYS A 53 -0.45 8.52 -10.61
N ASP A 54 0.03 7.29 -10.68
CA ASP A 54 0.86 6.80 -11.78
C ASP A 54 0.09 6.80 -13.11
N ALA A 55 -1.16 6.33 -13.11
CA ALA A 55 -2.00 6.36 -14.32
C ALA A 55 -2.26 7.79 -14.81
N ILE A 56 -2.52 8.73 -13.88
CA ILE A 56 -2.67 10.16 -14.20
C ILE A 56 -1.37 10.71 -14.77
N LYS A 57 -0.24 10.39 -14.14
CA LYS A 57 1.09 10.88 -14.55
C LYS A 57 1.42 10.38 -15.95
N GLU A 58 1.22 9.09 -16.25
CA GLU A 58 1.45 8.52 -17.58
C GLU A 58 0.56 9.18 -18.66
N GLY A 59 -0.72 9.41 -18.33
CA GLY A 59 -1.65 10.11 -19.22
C GLY A 59 -1.23 11.56 -19.51
N VAL A 60 -0.85 12.30 -18.47
CA VAL A 60 -0.36 13.68 -18.59
C VAL A 60 0.97 13.75 -19.34
N ASP A 61 1.89 12.81 -19.09
CA ASP A 61 3.18 12.74 -19.79
C ASP A 61 3.00 12.44 -21.28
N ARG A 62 2.05 11.58 -21.66
CA ARG A 62 1.70 11.39 -23.09
C ARG A 62 1.16 12.65 -23.73
N VAL A 63 0.25 13.36 -23.06
CA VAL A 63 -0.32 14.61 -23.59
C VAL A 63 0.77 15.68 -23.73
N LYS A 64 1.65 15.83 -22.73
CA LYS A 64 2.80 16.75 -22.81
C LYS A 64 3.77 16.36 -23.92
N GLY A 65 4.04 15.08 -24.11
CA GLY A 65 4.90 14.59 -25.18
C GLY A 65 4.34 14.86 -26.58
N ALA A 66 3.01 14.78 -26.74
CA ALA A 66 2.34 15.10 -28.00
C ALA A 66 2.32 16.61 -28.32
N PHE A 67 2.23 17.47 -27.30
CA PHE A 67 2.23 18.92 -27.45
C PHE A 67 3.63 19.56 -27.57
N LYS A 68 4.69 18.85 -27.16
CA LYS A 68 6.09 19.35 -27.17
C LYS A 68 6.89 18.86 -28.39
N ARG A 69 6.21 18.39 -29.43
CA ARG A 69 6.83 18.03 -30.72
C ARG A 69 7.09 19.27 -31.57
#